data_AF-A0A1F7JHB6-F1
#
_entry.id   AF-A0A1F7JHB6-F1
#
_cell.length_a   1.000
_cell.length_b   1.000
_cell.length_c   1.000
_cell.angle_alpha   90.00
_cell.angle_beta   90.00
_cell.angle_gamma   90.00
#
_symmetry.space_group_name_H-M   'P 1'
#
loop_
_entity.id
_entity.type
_entity.pdbx_description
1 polymer ?
#
loop_
_entity_poly.entity_id
_entity_poly.type
_entity_poly.pdbx_seq_one_letter_code
_entity_poly.pdbx_strand_id
1 'polypeptide(L)'
;MADSNTGRRLHLQAELAREAGRFLEALEYTDKATIAYENDGDIFGLAEIQSSRQSTFKHLYRSTGDRLFSILEKHAAESAVEIAQKCDKPQALAIPYHNLGKYYAEVEEWGKAAEYFRKAVENLTSYPQNSHSRPSVIADIEGHRYTAEYKCGDKTALIRALKALEDLKTASEDSYNKAVWITGAHLRIAEMLLKDNPRLSKEHLEAAGRIIEKDSRLILRKDQLKKLQQLFK
;
A
#
# COMPACT_ATOMS: atom_id res chain seq x y z
N MET A 1 14.77 21.03 11.70
CA MET A 1 13.53 20.93 10.88
C MET A 1 12.40 21.43 11.73
N ALA A 2 11.55 22.28 11.18
CA ALA A 2 10.37 22.73 11.89
C ALA A 2 9.34 21.60 11.87
N ASP A 3 8.90 21.18 13.06
CA ASP A 3 7.76 20.28 13.18
C ASP A 3 6.48 21.13 13.22
N SER A 4 5.57 20.91 12.27
CA SER A 4 4.31 21.67 12.20
C SER A 4 3.26 21.08 13.14
N ASN A 5 3.09 21.64 14.34
CA ASN A 5 2.02 21.19 15.26
C ASN A 5 0.62 21.32 14.63
N THR A 6 0.37 22.42 13.91
CA THR A 6 -0.90 22.65 13.21
C THR A 6 -1.09 21.66 12.08
N GLY A 7 -0.06 21.44 11.25
CA GLY A 7 -0.06 20.46 10.17
C GLY A 7 -0.33 19.05 10.69
N ARG A 8 0.35 18.62 11.75
CA ARG A 8 0.15 17.30 12.38
C ARG A 8 -1.27 17.11 12.92
N ARG A 9 -1.84 18.13 13.55
CA ARG A 9 -3.23 18.08 14.03
C ARG A 9 -4.21 17.96 12.87
N LEU A 10 -4.06 18.77 11.83
CA LEU A 10 -4.93 18.74 10.64
C LEU A 10 -4.78 17.41 9.87
N HIS A 11 -3.57 16.89 9.78
CA HIS A 11 -3.28 15.58 9.20
C HIS A 11 -4.02 14.48 9.97
N LEU A 12 -3.96 14.48 11.31
CA LEU A 12 -4.74 13.53 12.11
C LEU A 12 -6.25 13.66 11.84
N GLN A 13 -6.78 14.87 11.67
CA GLN A 13 -8.19 15.07 11.32
C GLN A 13 -8.52 14.50 9.93
N ALA A 14 -7.62 14.65 8.95
CA ALA A 14 -7.76 14.04 7.63
C ALA A 14 -7.84 12.52 7.73
N GLU A 15 -6.95 11.88 8.50
CA GLU A 15 -6.94 10.43 8.70
C GLU A 15 -8.23 9.94 9.37
N LEU A 16 -8.67 10.61 10.43
CA LEU A 16 -9.92 10.25 11.14
C LEU A 16 -11.15 10.40 10.25
N ALA A 17 -11.22 11.46 9.44
CA ALA A 17 -12.31 11.66 8.49
C ALA A 17 -12.29 10.58 7.39
N ARG A 18 -11.10 10.25 6.86
CA ARG A 18 -10.90 9.22 5.83
C ARG A 18 -11.32 7.84 6.33
N GLU A 19 -10.89 7.43 7.53
CA GLU A 19 -11.26 6.16 8.15
C GLU A 19 -12.76 6.07 8.47
N ALA A 20 -13.41 7.20 8.75
CA ALA A 20 -14.85 7.27 8.95
C ALA A 20 -15.67 7.38 7.64
N GLY A 21 -15.03 7.29 6.47
CA GLY A 21 -15.67 7.38 5.16
C GLY A 21 -16.13 8.79 4.77
N ARG A 22 -15.75 9.83 5.53
CA ARG A 22 -16.08 11.23 5.24
C ARG A 22 -15.04 11.84 4.30
N PHE A 23 -15.01 11.36 3.06
CA PHE A 23 -13.93 11.67 2.12
C PHE A 23 -13.83 13.15 1.73
N LEU A 24 -14.94 13.88 1.61
CA LEU A 24 -14.91 15.33 1.35
C LEU A 24 -14.19 16.07 2.48
N GLU A 25 -14.59 15.81 3.73
CA GLU A 25 -13.98 16.41 4.92
C GLU A 25 -12.49 16.03 5.03
N ALA A 26 -12.14 14.78 4.71
CA ALA A 26 -10.75 14.35 4.65
C ALA A 26 -9.93 15.20 3.66
N LEU A 27 -10.43 15.42 2.44
CA LEU A 27 -9.76 16.26 1.44
C LEU A 27 -9.59 17.70 1.91
N GLU A 28 -10.61 18.30 2.53
CA GLU A 28 -10.50 19.64 3.11
C GLU A 28 -9.39 19.72 4.18
N TYR A 29 -9.28 18.70 5.03
CA TYR A 29 -8.20 18.65 6.01
C TYR A 29 -6.83 18.42 5.36
N THR A 30 -6.74 17.64 4.28
CA THR A 30 -5.47 17.50 3.53
C THR A 30 -5.01 18.83 2.94
N ASP A 31 -5.91 19.66 2.41
CA ASP A 31 -5.55 20.96 1.84
C ASP A 31 -5.14 21.95 2.95
N LYS A 32 -5.87 21.96 4.08
CA LYS A 32 -5.49 22.77 5.26
C LYS A 32 -4.12 22.36 5.81
N ALA A 33 -3.85 21.06 5.93
CA ALA A 33 -2.57 20.54 6.41
C ALA A 33 -1.43 20.85 5.44
N THR A 34 -1.67 20.76 4.12
CA THR A 34 -0.70 21.14 3.07
C THR A 34 -0.23 22.57 3.27
N ILE A 35 -1.16 23.52 3.44
CA ILE A 35 -0.82 24.94 3.68
C ILE A 35 -0.03 25.11 4.98
N ALA A 36 -0.43 24.43 6.05
CA ALA A 36 0.27 24.50 7.34
C ALA A 36 1.71 23.95 7.25
N TYR A 37 1.90 22.80 6.61
CA TYR A 37 3.22 22.21 6.44
C TYR A 37 4.14 23.07 5.56
N GLU A 38 3.63 23.66 4.48
CA GLU A 38 4.39 24.57 3.63
C GLU A 38 4.80 25.85 4.39
N ASN A 39 3.86 26.49 5.10
CA ASN A 39 4.14 27.69 5.89
C ASN A 39 5.20 27.46 6.98
N ASP A 40 5.17 26.28 7.59
CA ASP A 40 6.10 25.91 8.65
C ASP A 40 7.42 25.34 8.09
N GLY A 41 7.50 25.03 6.78
CA GLY A 41 8.68 24.41 6.17
C GLY A 41 8.89 22.93 6.53
N ASP A 42 7.83 22.22 6.96
CA ASP A 42 7.86 20.77 7.23
C ASP A 42 7.63 19.98 5.93
N ILE A 43 8.67 19.90 5.10
CA ILE A 43 8.64 19.20 3.81
C ILE A 43 8.29 17.70 4.00
N PHE A 44 8.70 17.11 5.12
CA PHE A 44 8.41 15.72 5.42
C PHE A 44 6.90 15.50 5.63
N GLY A 45 6.29 16.30 6.51
CA GLY A 45 4.84 16.29 6.73
C GLY A 45 4.05 16.63 5.46
N LEU A 46 4.56 17.56 4.64
CA LEU A 46 3.98 17.92 3.36
C LEU A 46 3.95 16.72 2.38
N ALA A 47 5.01 15.91 2.32
CA ALA A 47 5.01 14.70 1.51
C ALA A 47 4.03 13.64 2.05
N GLU A 48 3.97 13.46 3.37
CA GLU A 48 3.08 12.47 3.98
C GLU A 48 1.59 12.81 3.77
N ILE A 49 1.20 14.08 3.85
CA ILE A 49 -0.21 14.46 3.64
C ILE A 49 -0.67 14.22 2.20
N GLN A 50 0.22 14.29 1.20
CA GLN A 50 -0.11 13.90 -0.17
C GLN A 50 -0.42 12.39 -0.28
N SER A 51 0.23 11.54 0.54
CA SER A 51 -0.11 10.11 0.63
C SER A 51 -1.50 9.87 1.26
N SER A 52 -1.90 10.71 2.22
CA SER A 52 -3.27 10.71 2.77
C SER A 52 -4.31 11.11 1.71
N ARG A 53 -4.00 12.18 0.95
CA ARG A 53 -4.83 12.66 -0.17
C ARG A 53 -5.00 11.60 -1.25
N GLN A 54 -3.90 10.94 -1.62
CA GLN A 54 -3.89 9.79 -2.52
C GLN A 54 -4.78 8.66 -2.03
N SER A 55 -4.63 8.26 -0.76
CA SER A 55 -5.47 7.21 -0.15
C SER A 55 -6.96 7.59 -0.15
N THR A 56 -7.28 8.87 0.00
CA THR A 56 -8.66 9.36 -0.05
C THR A 56 -9.25 9.24 -1.45
N PHE A 57 -8.51 9.65 -2.50
CA PHE A 57 -8.96 9.45 -3.89
C PHE A 57 -9.08 7.99 -4.28
N LYS A 58 -8.20 7.13 -3.79
CA LYS A 58 -8.31 5.68 -3.96
C LYS A 58 -9.64 5.13 -3.45
N HIS A 59 -10.05 5.54 -2.25
CA HIS A 59 -11.33 5.12 -1.66
C HIS A 59 -12.52 5.65 -2.45
N LEU A 60 -12.46 6.90 -2.93
CA LEU A 60 -13.46 7.48 -3.83
C LEU A 60 -13.56 6.71 -5.15
N TYR A 61 -12.43 6.39 -5.78
CA TYR A 61 -12.40 5.57 -6.99
C TYR A 61 -13.04 4.19 -6.75
N ARG A 62 -12.64 3.50 -5.67
CA ARG A 62 -13.17 2.17 -5.35
C ARG A 62 -14.65 2.15 -4.99
N SER A 63 -15.18 3.23 -4.44
CA SER A 63 -16.60 3.34 -4.06
C SER A 63 -17.50 3.79 -5.20
N THR A 64 -16.99 4.63 -6.10
CA THR A 64 -17.78 5.21 -7.21
C THR A 64 -17.58 4.50 -8.54
N GLY A 65 -16.42 3.87 -8.75
CA GLY A 65 -15.98 3.37 -10.05
C GLY A 65 -15.57 4.49 -11.03
N ASP A 66 -15.58 5.76 -10.60
CA ASP A 66 -15.26 6.89 -11.48
C ASP A 66 -13.74 7.03 -11.65
N ARG A 67 -13.29 6.81 -12.89
CA ARG A 67 -11.89 6.85 -13.28
C ARG A 67 -11.24 8.23 -13.07
N LEU A 68 -12.02 9.30 -12.99
CA LEU A 68 -11.48 10.64 -12.68
C LEU A 68 -10.80 10.67 -11.30
N PHE A 69 -11.33 9.94 -10.31
CA PHE A 69 -10.67 9.82 -9.01
C PHE A 69 -9.38 9.02 -9.08
N SER A 70 -9.25 8.05 -9.99
CA SER A 70 -7.99 7.33 -10.22
C SER A 70 -6.90 8.24 -10.79
N ILE A 71 -7.27 9.18 -11.67
CA ILE A 71 -6.34 10.21 -12.18
C ILE A 71 -5.85 11.11 -11.03
N LEU A 72 -6.75 11.50 -10.12
CA LEU A 72 -6.39 12.29 -8.94
C LEU A 72 -5.53 11.50 -7.94
N GLU A 73 -5.81 10.20 -7.75
CA GLU A 73 -4.98 9.29 -6.95
C GLU A 73 -3.54 9.27 -7.47
N LYS A 74 -3.37 9.11 -8.78
CA LYS A 74 -2.06 9.10 -9.45
C LYS A 74 -1.26 10.36 -9.12
N HIS A 75 -1.85 11.53 -9.38
CA HIS A 75 -1.13 12.80 -9.24
C HIS A 75 -0.83 13.13 -7.77
N ALA A 76 -1.67 12.69 -6.83
CA ALA A 76 -1.36 12.78 -5.40
C ALA A 76 -0.20 11.84 -4.99
N ALA A 77 -0.07 10.66 -5.59
CA ALA A 77 1.11 9.80 -5.38
C ALA A 77 2.38 10.39 -6.01
N GLU A 78 2.29 10.95 -7.22
CA GLU A 78 3.42 11.61 -7.89
C GLU A 78 3.90 12.83 -7.10
N SER A 79 2.98 13.68 -6.63
CA SER A 79 3.34 14.84 -5.80
C SER A 79 3.99 14.41 -4.48
N ALA A 80 3.52 13.34 -3.83
CA ALA A 80 4.17 12.81 -2.63
C ALA A 80 5.63 12.42 -2.88
N VAL A 81 5.93 11.82 -4.05
CA VAL A 81 7.30 11.46 -4.44
C VAL A 81 8.14 12.71 -4.72
N GLU A 82 7.63 13.65 -5.54
CA GLU A 82 8.36 14.86 -5.92
C GLU A 82 8.69 15.76 -4.72
N ILE A 83 7.77 15.87 -3.76
CA ILE A 83 7.99 16.62 -2.51
C ILE A 83 8.98 15.88 -1.62
N ALA A 84 8.85 14.56 -1.45
CA ALA A 84 9.80 13.77 -0.68
C ALA A 84 11.23 13.82 -1.27
N GLN A 85 11.40 13.98 -2.58
CA GLN A 85 12.71 14.17 -3.22
C GLN A 85 13.37 15.49 -2.84
N LYS A 86 12.57 16.51 -2.49
CA LYS A 86 13.05 17.82 -1.99
C LYS A 86 13.31 17.81 -0.49
N CYS A 87 13.00 16.71 0.21
CA CYS A 87 13.25 16.58 1.63
C CYS A 87 14.72 16.23 1.89
N ASP A 88 15.34 16.86 2.89
CA ASP A 88 16.70 16.52 3.35
C ASP A 88 16.81 15.12 3.99
N LYS A 89 15.70 14.37 4.06
CA LYS A 89 15.60 13.01 4.57
C LYS A 89 15.28 12.06 3.42
N PRO A 90 16.27 11.43 2.76
CA PRO A 90 16.01 10.54 1.63
C PRO A 90 15.13 9.33 2.00
N GLN A 91 15.08 8.95 3.28
CA GLN A 91 14.20 7.88 3.77
C GLN A 91 12.71 8.22 3.72
N ALA A 92 12.34 9.48 3.44
CA ALA A 92 10.96 9.91 3.23
C ALA A 92 10.33 9.29 1.97
N LEU A 93 11.15 8.76 1.05
CA LEU A 93 10.71 8.25 -0.25
C LEU A 93 10.11 6.85 -0.21
N ALA A 94 10.39 6.04 0.83
CA ALA A 94 9.94 4.65 0.90
C ALA A 94 8.43 4.49 0.75
N ILE A 95 7.65 5.26 1.51
CA ILE A 95 6.17 5.17 1.50
C ILE A 95 5.57 5.75 0.22
N PRO A 96 5.97 6.94 -0.27
CA PRO A 96 5.54 7.45 -1.57
C PRO A 96 5.82 6.47 -2.73
N TYR A 97 7.01 5.85 -2.78
CA TYR A 97 7.30 4.84 -3.80
C TYR A 97 6.40 3.61 -3.67
N HIS A 98 6.19 3.09 -2.47
CA HIS A 98 5.27 1.97 -2.25
C HIS A 98 3.84 2.29 -2.71
N ASN A 99 3.35 3.50 -2.39
CA ASN A 99 2.02 3.95 -2.77
C ASN A 99 1.86 4.11 -4.29
N LEU A 100 2.86 4.68 -4.97
CA LEU A 100 2.86 4.80 -6.42
C LEU A 100 2.95 3.43 -7.10
N GLY A 101 3.71 2.48 -6.54
CA GLY A 101 3.71 1.08 -6.97
C GLY A 101 2.33 0.42 -6.85
N LYS A 102 1.61 0.67 -5.75
CA LYS A 102 0.22 0.18 -5.57
C LYS A 102 -0.75 0.81 -6.56
N TYR A 103 -0.60 2.09 -6.90
CA TYR A 103 -1.40 2.72 -7.94
C TYR A 103 -1.18 2.01 -9.28
N TYR A 104 0.08 1.86 -9.71
CA TYR A 104 0.39 1.21 -10.98
C TYR A 104 -0.07 -0.26 -11.03
N ALA A 105 -0.01 -0.98 -9.91
CA ALA A 105 -0.56 -2.33 -9.82
C ALA A 105 -2.10 -2.35 -10.01
N GLU A 106 -2.83 -1.36 -9.48
CA GLU A 106 -4.29 -1.27 -9.59
C GLU A 106 -4.77 -0.93 -11.01
N VAL A 107 -3.95 -0.20 -11.77
CA VAL A 107 -4.21 0.07 -13.20
C VAL A 107 -3.52 -0.92 -14.14
N GLU A 108 -3.04 -2.05 -13.59
CA GLU A 108 -2.39 -3.15 -14.32
C GLU A 108 -1.13 -2.77 -15.13
N GLU A 109 -0.49 -1.65 -14.77
CA GLU A 109 0.80 -1.20 -15.30
C GLU A 109 1.94 -1.89 -14.54
N TRP A 110 2.00 -3.22 -14.66
CA TRP A 110 2.82 -4.09 -13.82
C TRP A 110 4.32 -3.75 -13.85
N GLY A 111 4.85 -3.30 -14.99
CA GLY A 111 6.27 -2.93 -15.11
C GLY A 111 6.63 -1.74 -14.23
N LYS A 112 5.78 -0.71 -14.23
CA LYS A 112 5.94 0.46 -13.34
C LYS A 112 5.71 0.08 -11.89
N ALA A 113 4.73 -0.78 -11.62
CA ALA A 113 4.47 -1.28 -10.27
C ALA A 113 5.72 -1.95 -9.68
N ALA A 114 6.33 -2.89 -10.42
CA ALA A 114 7.56 -3.57 -10.03
C ALA A 114 8.72 -2.58 -9.79
N GLU A 115 8.88 -1.59 -10.68
CA GLU A 115 9.91 -0.56 -10.54
C GLU A 115 9.76 0.24 -9.24
N TYR A 116 8.56 0.72 -8.92
CA TYR A 116 8.33 1.54 -7.74
C TYR A 116 8.37 0.71 -6.44
N PHE A 117 7.91 -0.54 -6.46
CA PHE A 117 8.11 -1.44 -5.32
C PHE A 117 9.60 -1.71 -5.07
N ARG A 118 10.40 -1.92 -6.13
CA ARG A 118 11.86 -2.05 -6.00
C ARG A 118 12.49 -0.81 -5.37
N LYS A 119 12.13 0.39 -5.86
CA LYS A 119 12.60 1.67 -5.28
C LYS A 119 12.25 1.81 -3.80
N ALA A 120 11.05 1.39 -3.40
CA ALA A 120 10.64 1.39 -1.99
C ALA A 120 11.50 0.46 -1.14
N VAL A 121 11.73 -0.79 -1.59
CA VAL A 121 12.58 -1.77 -0.89
C VAL A 121 14.04 -1.29 -0.79
N GLU A 122 14.61 -0.76 -1.87
CA GLU A 122 15.97 -0.21 -1.89
C GLU A 122 16.14 0.93 -0.88
N ASN A 123 15.15 1.81 -0.79
CA ASN A 123 15.14 2.89 0.19
C ASN A 123 15.09 2.36 1.62
N LEU A 124 14.14 1.46 1.93
CA LEU A 124 14.02 0.86 3.27
C LEU A 124 15.29 0.12 3.70
N THR A 125 15.93 -0.60 2.77
CA THR A 125 17.16 -1.35 3.03
C THR A 125 18.37 -0.43 3.24
N SER A 126 18.40 0.71 2.54
CA SER A 126 19.44 1.73 2.68
C SER A 126 19.31 2.52 3.98
N TYR A 127 18.10 2.60 4.55
CA TYR A 127 17.80 3.32 5.80
C TYR A 127 17.17 2.40 6.84
N PRO A 128 17.92 1.43 7.41
CA PRO A 128 17.35 0.40 8.31
C PRO A 128 16.82 0.96 9.63
N GLN A 129 17.23 2.17 10.02
CA GLN A 129 16.75 2.84 11.24
C GLN A 129 15.40 3.56 11.06
N ASN A 130 14.86 3.60 9.84
CA ASN A 130 13.51 4.12 9.61
C ASN A 130 12.48 3.17 10.26
N SER A 131 11.46 3.74 10.92
CA SER A 131 10.37 2.98 11.56
C SER A 131 9.63 2.04 10.59
N HIS A 132 9.67 2.34 9.30
CA HIS A 132 9.09 1.53 8.23
C HIS A 132 10.04 0.44 7.68
N SER A 133 11.31 0.40 8.10
CA SER A 133 12.30 -0.56 7.60
C SER A 133 12.30 -1.90 8.34
N ARG A 134 11.24 -2.19 9.10
CA ARG A 134 11.10 -3.49 9.78
C ARG A 134 10.92 -4.63 8.77
N PRO A 135 11.43 -5.84 9.07
CA PRO A 135 11.46 -6.96 8.12
C PRO A 135 10.10 -7.31 7.51
N SER A 136 9.04 -7.21 8.30
CA SER A 136 7.67 -7.52 7.89
C SER A 136 7.12 -6.55 6.83
N VAL A 137 7.44 -5.25 6.93
CA VAL A 137 7.07 -4.25 5.91
C VAL A 137 7.82 -4.51 4.60
N ILE A 138 9.12 -4.76 4.69
CA ILE A 138 9.94 -5.08 3.52
C ILE A 138 9.40 -6.34 2.82
N ALA A 139 9.08 -7.39 3.58
CA ALA A 139 8.51 -8.62 3.03
C ALA A 139 7.14 -8.41 2.36
N ASP A 140 6.26 -7.56 2.91
CA ASP A 140 4.98 -7.25 2.24
C ASP A 140 5.20 -6.49 0.92
N ILE A 141 6.08 -5.49 0.89
CA ILE A 141 6.39 -4.73 -0.34
C ILE A 141 7.05 -5.64 -1.38
N GLU A 142 7.96 -6.51 -0.96
CA GLU A 142 8.57 -7.54 -1.82
C GLU A 142 7.52 -8.48 -2.41
N GLY A 143 6.55 -8.92 -1.61
CA GLY A 143 5.43 -9.72 -2.11
C GLY A 143 4.62 -9.00 -3.21
N HIS A 144 4.41 -7.69 -3.09
CA HIS A 144 3.78 -6.90 -4.15
C HIS A 144 4.67 -6.80 -5.40
N ARG A 145 5.98 -6.55 -5.22
CA ARG A 145 6.97 -6.51 -6.31
C ARG A 145 6.97 -7.80 -7.11
N TYR A 146 7.13 -8.94 -6.44
CA TYR A 146 7.20 -10.24 -7.10
C TYR A 146 5.88 -10.61 -7.80
N THR A 147 4.75 -10.18 -7.25
CA THR A 147 3.45 -10.32 -7.93
C THR A 147 3.43 -9.52 -9.24
N ALA A 148 3.90 -8.27 -9.21
CA ALA A 148 3.98 -7.43 -10.41
C ALA A 148 4.96 -8.00 -11.46
N GLU A 149 6.14 -8.44 -11.04
CA GLU A 149 7.13 -9.08 -11.92
C GLU A 149 6.57 -10.36 -12.57
N TYR A 150 5.81 -11.18 -11.82
CA TYR A 150 5.14 -12.35 -12.39
C TYR A 150 4.10 -11.98 -13.45
N LYS A 151 3.31 -10.93 -13.21
CA LYS A 151 2.32 -10.41 -14.17
C LYS A 151 2.99 -9.78 -15.40
N CYS A 152 4.23 -9.29 -15.27
CA CYS A 152 5.08 -8.89 -16.41
C CYS A 152 5.67 -10.07 -17.20
N GLY A 153 5.51 -11.31 -16.74
CA GLY A 153 5.97 -12.52 -17.44
C GLY A 153 7.14 -13.24 -16.76
N ASP A 154 7.75 -12.69 -15.71
CA ASP A 154 8.78 -13.42 -14.95
C ASP A 154 8.16 -14.47 -14.03
N LYS A 155 7.98 -15.68 -14.57
CA LYS A 155 7.40 -16.81 -13.82
C LYS A 155 8.28 -17.27 -12.65
N THR A 156 9.57 -16.94 -12.63
CA THR A 156 10.47 -17.27 -11.50
C THR A 156 10.13 -16.44 -10.26
N ALA A 157 9.42 -15.31 -10.41
CA ALA A 157 8.97 -14.46 -9.33
C ALA A 157 8.04 -15.18 -8.34
N LEU A 158 7.38 -16.27 -8.73
CA LEU A 158 6.57 -17.08 -7.81
C LEU A 158 7.40 -17.60 -6.62
N ILE A 159 8.61 -18.10 -6.87
CA ILE A 159 9.48 -18.63 -5.79
C ILE A 159 9.79 -17.52 -4.78
N ARG A 160 10.04 -16.31 -5.28
CA ARG A 160 10.36 -15.13 -4.49
C ARG A 160 9.14 -14.62 -3.72
N ALA A 161 7.95 -14.63 -4.34
CA ALA A 161 6.68 -14.31 -3.67
C ALA A 161 6.36 -15.29 -2.52
N LEU A 162 6.60 -16.59 -2.71
CA LEU A 162 6.43 -17.60 -1.66
C LEU A 162 7.42 -17.40 -0.52
N LYS A 163 8.67 -17.04 -0.83
CA LYS A 163 9.66 -16.69 0.19
C LYS A 163 9.26 -15.46 1.00
N ALA A 164 8.79 -14.39 0.34
CA ALA A 164 8.28 -13.20 1.02
C ALA A 164 7.09 -13.50 1.94
N LEU A 165 6.18 -14.39 1.53
CA LEU A 165 5.10 -14.89 2.39
C LEU A 165 5.64 -15.65 3.62
N GLU A 166 6.69 -16.45 3.48
CA GLU A 166 7.31 -17.14 4.61
C GLU A 166 8.02 -16.18 5.56
N ASP A 167 8.67 -15.15 5.02
CA ASP A 167 9.28 -14.08 5.81
C ASP A 167 8.21 -13.31 6.61
N LEU A 168 7.03 -13.07 6.03
CA LEU A 168 5.88 -12.48 6.75
C LEU A 168 5.40 -13.36 7.92
N LYS A 169 5.36 -14.69 7.75
CA LYS A 169 4.93 -15.60 8.82
C LYS A 169 5.90 -15.60 9.99
N THR A 170 7.20 -15.59 9.68
CA THR A 170 8.29 -15.70 10.66
C THR A 170 8.67 -14.37 11.30
N ALA A 171 8.39 -13.23 10.67
CA ALA A 171 8.70 -11.91 11.20
C ALA A 171 8.01 -11.63 12.54
N SER A 172 8.69 -10.91 13.45
CA SER A 172 8.07 -10.40 14.67
C SER A 172 7.16 -9.21 14.31
N GLU A 173 5.86 -9.34 14.57
CA GLU A 173 4.85 -8.34 14.24
C GLU A 173 3.61 -8.57 15.10
N ASP A 174 2.82 -7.52 15.33
CA ASP A 174 1.54 -7.63 16.03
C ASP A 174 0.62 -8.66 15.32
N SER A 175 -0.16 -9.40 16.11
CA SER A 175 -1.09 -10.43 15.64
C SER A 175 -2.00 -9.96 14.51
N TYR A 176 -2.51 -8.73 14.59
CA TYR A 176 -3.43 -8.17 13.62
C TYR A 176 -2.72 -7.83 12.31
N ASN A 177 -1.66 -7.04 12.34
CA ASN A 177 -0.84 -6.69 11.18
C ASN A 177 -0.31 -7.95 10.48
N LYS A 178 0.19 -8.91 11.25
CA LYS A 178 0.64 -10.21 10.72
C LYS A 178 -0.49 -10.92 9.98
N ALA A 179 -1.69 -11.00 10.56
CA ALA A 179 -2.83 -11.63 9.90
C ALA A 179 -3.26 -10.86 8.63
N VAL A 180 -3.28 -9.52 8.67
CA VAL A 180 -3.59 -8.65 7.51
C VAL A 180 -2.61 -8.88 6.35
N TRP A 181 -1.32 -8.99 6.64
CA TRP A 181 -0.28 -9.14 5.60
C TRP A 181 -0.19 -10.56 5.06
N ILE A 182 -0.24 -11.58 5.92
CA ILE A 182 -0.24 -12.99 5.47
C ILE A 182 -1.46 -13.27 4.59
N THR A 183 -2.66 -12.84 5.01
CA THR A 183 -3.87 -13.02 4.18
C THR A 183 -3.79 -12.23 2.89
N GLY A 184 -3.29 -10.99 2.92
CA GLY A 184 -3.04 -10.20 1.72
C GLY A 184 -2.10 -10.89 0.74
N ALA A 185 -0.99 -11.43 1.21
CA ALA A 185 -0.03 -12.18 0.40
C ALA A 185 -0.64 -13.44 -0.21
N HIS A 186 -1.41 -14.21 0.55
CA HIS A 186 -2.15 -15.36 0.02
C HIS A 186 -3.14 -14.96 -1.08
N LEU A 187 -3.93 -13.90 -0.87
CA LEU A 187 -4.89 -13.43 -1.88
C LEU A 187 -4.19 -12.96 -3.17
N ARG A 188 -3.08 -12.21 -3.05
CA ARG A 188 -2.27 -11.79 -4.21
C ARG A 188 -1.71 -12.97 -4.97
N ILE A 189 -1.17 -13.99 -4.27
CA ILE A 189 -0.64 -15.20 -4.91
C ILE A 189 -1.77 -16.00 -5.59
N ALA A 190 -2.94 -16.10 -4.95
CA ALA A 190 -4.09 -16.77 -5.54
C ALA A 190 -4.51 -16.08 -6.86
N GLU A 191 -4.67 -14.76 -6.86
CA GLU A 191 -5.01 -13.97 -8.06
C GLU A 191 -3.90 -14.03 -9.13
N MET A 192 -2.64 -14.00 -8.72
CA MET A 192 -1.49 -14.13 -9.60
C MET A 192 -1.53 -15.45 -10.40
N LEU A 193 -1.89 -16.54 -9.73
CA LEU A 193 -1.87 -17.91 -10.26
C LEU A 193 -3.18 -18.38 -10.87
N LEU A 194 -4.23 -17.56 -10.88
CA LEU A 194 -5.59 -17.96 -11.24
C LEU A 194 -5.67 -18.74 -12.57
N LYS A 195 -4.91 -18.31 -13.59
CA LYS A 195 -4.85 -18.97 -14.90
C LYS A 195 -3.69 -19.96 -15.01
N ASP A 196 -2.53 -19.61 -14.46
CA ASP A 196 -1.28 -20.34 -14.70
C ASP A 196 -1.14 -21.60 -13.83
N ASN A 197 -1.72 -21.59 -12.63
CA ASN A 197 -1.76 -22.75 -11.73
C ASN A 197 -3.02 -22.71 -10.84
N PRO A 198 -4.19 -23.13 -11.37
CA PRO A 198 -5.47 -23.05 -10.66
C PRO A 198 -5.49 -23.84 -9.35
N ARG A 199 -4.75 -24.95 -9.27
CA ARG A 199 -4.63 -25.77 -8.06
C ARG A 199 -3.95 -24.97 -6.94
N LEU A 200 -2.74 -24.48 -7.18
CA LEU A 200 -2.00 -23.71 -6.17
C LEU A 200 -2.73 -22.40 -5.85
N SER A 201 -3.34 -21.77 -6.85
CA SER A 201 -4.21 -20.61 -6.67
C SER A 201 -5.32 -20.88 -5.64
N LYS A 202 -6.04 -22.00 -5.77
CA LYS A 202 -7.08 -22.42 -4.82
C LYS A 202 -6.52 -22.72 -3.43
N GLU A 203 -5.36 -23.40 -3.33
CA GLU A 203 -4.69 -23.68 -2.06
C GLU A 203 -4.38 -22.39 -1.27
N HIS A 204 -3.90 -21.34 -1.96
CA HIS A 204 -3.65 -20.03 -1.35
C HIS A 204 -4.96 -19.30 -0.97
N LEU A 205 -6.00 -19.40 -1.79
CA LEU A 205 -7.32 -18.83 -1.48
C LEU A 205 -7.92 -19.44 -0.20
N GLU A 206 -7.85 -20.76 -0.06
CA GLU A 206 -8.31 -21.48 1.14
C GLU A 206 -7.45 -21.14 2.37
N ALA A 207 -6.13 -20.99 2.20
CA ALA A 207 -5.24 -20.57 3.29
C ALA A 207 -5.60 -19.17 3.81
N ALA A 208 -5.90 -18.22 2.92
CA ALA A 208 -6.43 -16.91 3.32
C ALA A 208 -7.77 -17.04 4.05
N GLY A 209 -8.70 -17.86 3.53
CA GLY A 209 -10.00 -18.12 4.13
C GLY A 209 -9.90 -18.61 5.58
N ARG A 210 -9.06 -19.63 5.84
CA ARG A 210 -8.86 -20.19 7.19
C ARG A 210 -8.39 -19.17 8.23
N ILE A 211 -7.59 -18.17 7.82
CA ILE A 211 -7.13 -17.10 8.73
C ILE A 211 -8.24 -16.08 8.93
N ILE A 212 -8.90 -15.65 7.85
CA ILE A 212 -10.00 -14.66 7.88
C ILE A 212 -11.18 -15.15 8.71
N GLU A 213 -11.52 -16.44 8.65
CA GLU A 213 -12.60 -17.03 9.45
C GLU A 213 -12.31 -17.00 10.96
N LYS A 214 -11.04 -17.06 11.35
CA LYS A 214 -10.61 -17.10 12.76
C LYS A 214 -10.38 -15.71 13.36
N ASP A 215 -10.30 -14.67 12.54
CA ASP A 215 -10.06 -13.29 12.98
C ASP A 215 -11.15 -12.33 12.47
N SER A 216 -12.14 -12.06 13.34
CA SER A 216 -13.28 -11.21 13.03
C SER A 216 -12.90 -9.74 12.75
N ARG A 217 -11.68 -9.32 13.06
CA ARG A 217 -11.18 -7.96 12.78
C ARG A 217 -10.87 -7.76 11.29
N LEU A 218 -10.68 -8.84 10.53
CA LEU A 218 -10.27 -8.82 9.11
C LEU A 218 -11.41 -8.52 8.13
N ILE A 219 -12.19 -7.47 8.40
CA ILE A 219 -13.39 -7.10 7.65
C ILE A 219 -13.06 -6.84 6.16
N LEU A 220 -12.06 -6.00 5.88
CA LEU A 220 -11.67 -5.67 4.50
C LEU A 220 -11.11 -6.87 3.73
N ARG A 221 -10.39 -7.78 4.42
CA ARG A 221 -9.86 -9.00 3.80
C ARG A 221 -10.97 -9.99 3.48
N LYS A 222 -12.03 -10.06 4.30
CA LYS A 222 -13.22 -10.87 4.02
C LYS A 222 -13.91 -10.43 2.72
N ASP A 223 -14.00 -9.13 2.46
CA ASP A 223 -14.59 -8.63 1.22
C ASP A 223 -13.70 -8.87 0.00
N GLN A 224 -12.37 -8.73 0.15
CA GLN A 224 -11.42 -9.10 -0.89
C GLN A 224 -11.47 -10.60 -1.23
N LEU A 225 -11.54 -11.46 -0.21
CA LEU A 225 -11.70 -12.90 -0.38
C LEU A 225 -12.97 -13.23 -1.18
N LYS A 226 -14.12 -12.63 -0.81
CA LYS A 226 -15.39 -12.83 -1.54
C LYS A 226 -15.29 -12.39 -3.01
N LYS A 227 -14.69 -11.24 -3.28
CA LYS A 227 -14.49 -10.74 -4.65
C LYS A 227 -13.63 -11.71 -5.46
N LEU A 228 -12.52 -12.17 -4.89
CA LEU A 228 -11.63 -13.11 -5.57
C LEU A 228 -12.29 -14.47 -5.79
N GLN A 229 -13.06 -14.99 -4.82
CA GLN A 229 -13.83 -16.23 -4.95
C GLN A 229 -14.82 -16.21 -6.14
N GLN A 230 -15.35 -15.04 -6.51
CA GLN A 230 -16.24 -14.93 -7.67
C GLN A 230 -15.53 -15.23 -9.00
N LEU A 231 -14.19 -15.11 -9.04
CA LEU A 231 -13.38 -15.40 -10.24
C LEU A 231 -13.07 -16.89 -10.42
N PHE A 232 -13.37 -17.74 -9.43
CA PHE A 232 -13.19 -19.20 -9.48
C PHE A 232 -14.46 -19.97 -9.90
N LYS A 233 -15.52 -19.23 -10.27
CA LYS A 233 -16.80 -19.80 -10.72
C LYS A 233 -16.75 -20.22 -12.18
#